data_AF-A0A7Z7YS02-F1
#
_entry.id   AF-A0A7Z7YS02-F1
#
_cell.length_a   1.000
_cell.length_b   1.000
_cell.length_c   1.000
_cell.angle_alpha   90.00
_cell.angle_beta   90.00
_cell.angle_gamma   90.00
#
_symmetry.space_group_name_H-M   'P 1'
#
loop_
_entity.id
_entity.type
_entity.pdbx_description
1 polymer ?
#
loop_
_entity_poly.entity_id
_entity_poly.type
_entity_poly.pdbx_seq_one_letter_code
_entity_poly.pdbx_strand_id
1 'polypeptide(L)'
;MMKSVRTYALETINDVLNKGAYSNLKINEVLSTNNINTVDKNLFTELVYGTIKRKYTLDYLLKPFIKTKIKSWVRQLLWMSLYQYLYLDKIPNHAIIHEAVDI
;
A
#
# COMPACT_ATOMS: atom_id res chain seq x y z
N MET A 1 19.53 2.29 -3.34
CA MET A 1 18.78 1.88 -2.13
C MET A 1 17.88 0.71 -2.48
N MET A 2 17.82 -0.31 -1.63
CA MET A 2 16.91 -1.44 -1.81
C MET A 2 15.48 -0.95 -1.54
N LYS A 3 14.56 -1.10 -2.51
CA LYS A 3 13.15 -0.68 -2.32
C LYS A 3 12.50 -1.52 -1.22
N SER A 4 11.77 -0.87 -0.31
CA SER A 4 11.02 -1.58 0.72
C SER A 4 9.82 -2.31 0.11
N VAL A 5 9.33 -3.33 0.80
CA VAL A 5 8.09 -4.04 0.43
C VAL A 5 6.91 -3.10 0.28
N ARG A 6 6.83 -2.09 1.14
CA ARG A 6 5.77 -1.07 1.10
C ARG A 6 5.88 -0.19 -0.14
N THR A 7 7.10 0.08 -0.62
CA THR A 7 7.32 0.77 -1.89
C THR A 7 6.75 -0.04 -3.05
N TYR A 8 7.06 -1.34 -3.13
CA TYR A 8 6.49 -2.23 -4.15
C TYR A 8 4.96 -2.30 -4.06
N ALA A 9 4.41 -2.36 -2.84
CA ALA A 9 2.97 -2.39 -2.62
C ALA A 9 2.30 -1.10 -3.12
N LEU A 10 2.86 0.07 -2.80
CA LEU A 10 2.33 1.35 -3.27
C LEU A 10 2.35 1.45 -4.80
N GLU A 11 3.47 1.10 -5.43
CA GLU A 11 3.60 1.09 -6.90
C GLU A 11 2.57 0.17 -7.55
N THR A 12 2.39 -1.02 -6.97
CA THR A 12 1.38 -1.99 -7.42
C THR A 12 -0.04 -1.46 -7.26
N ILE A 13 -0.39 -0.86 -6.13
CA ILE A 13 -1.70 -0.25 -5.88
C ILE A 13 -1.95 0.87 -6.90
N ASN A 14 -0.96 1.70 -7.16
CA ASN A 14 -1.05 2.78 -8.14
C ASN A 14 -1.29 2.25 -9.56
N ASP A 15 -0.58 1.19 -9.96
CA ASP A 15 -0.74 0.56 -11.26
C ASP A 15 -2.13 -0.06 -11.43
N VAL A 16 -2.64 -0.75 -10.40
CA VAL A 16 -3.99 -1.34 -10.45
C VAL A 16 -5.06 -0.26 -10.52
N LEU A 17 -4.95 0.80 -9.71
CA LEU A 17 -6.01 1.80 -9.61
C LEU A 17 -6.01 2.81 -10.76
N ASN A 18 -4.83 3.15 -11.30
CA ASN A 18 -4.69 4.24 -12.28
C ASN A 18 -4.33 3.76 -13.69
N LYS A 19 -3.76 2.55 -13.84
CA LYS A 19 -3.35 2.01 -15.15
C LYS A 19 -4.19 0.82 -15.62
N GLY A 20 -5.23 0.45 -14.86
CA GLY A 20 -6.14 -0.65 -15.21
C GLY A 20 -5.50 -2.03 -15.14
N ALA A 21 -4.36 -2.18 -14.44
CA ALA A 21 -3.72 -3.47 -14.26
C ALA A 21 -4.57 -4.40 -13.39
N TYR A 22 -4.70 -5.67 -13.78
CA TYR A 22 -5.32 -6.68 -12.92
C TYR A 22 -4.40 -6.98 -11.72
N SER A 23 -4.94 -6.87 -10.51
CA SER A 23 -4.17 -6.98 -9.26
C SER A 23 -3.42 -8.30 -9.14
N ASN A 24 -4.07 -9.42 -9.45
CA ASN A 24 -3.46 -10.75 -9.43
C ASN A 24 -2.29 -10.88 -10.42
N LEU A 25 -2.43 -10.36 -11.65
CA LEU A 25 -1.37 -10.40 -12.65
C LEU A 25 -0.18 -9.53 -12.22
N LYS A 26 -0.45 -8.31 -11.74
CA LYS A 26 0.62 -7.39 -11.32
C LYS A 26 1.37 -7.86 -10.08
N ILE A 27 0.65 -8.44 -9.11
CA ILE A 27 1.27 -9.07 -7.94
C ILE A 27 2.21 -10.18 -8.38
N ASN A 28 1.77 -11.07 -9.27
CA ASN A 28 2.60 -12.17 -9.76
C ASN A 28 3.83 -11.67 -10.50
N GLU A 29 3.69 -10.63 -11.33
CA GLU A 29 4.80 -9.97 -12.03
C GLU A 29 5.85 -9.42 -11.05
N VAL A 30 5.42 -8.70 -10.01
CA VAL A 30 6.34 -8.11 -9.02
C VAL A 30 7.03 -9.21 -8.21
N LEU A 31 6.31 -10.26 -7.82
CA LEU A 31 6.83 -11.37 -7.03
C LEU A 31 7.79 -12.29 -7.81
N SER A 32 7.66 -12.37 -9.14
CA SER A 32 8.54 -13.17 -10.00
C SER A 32 9.79 -12.41 -10.43
N THR A 33 9.68 -11.08 -10.60
CA THR A 33 10.77 -10.22 -11.08
C THR A 33 11.70 -9.77 -9.96
N ASN A 34 11.19 -9.70 -8.72
CA ASN A 34 11.97 -9.24 -7.57
C ASN A 34 12.26 -10.40 -6.61
N ASN A 35 13.49 -10.48 -6.10
CA ASN A 35 13.90 -11.50 -5.14
C ASN A 35 13.43 -11.13 -3.71
N ILE A 36 12.11 -11.08 -3.54
CA ILE A 36 11.45 -10.75 -2.27
C ILE A 36 11.45 -11.99 -1.38
N ASN A 37 11.86 -11.88 -0.12
CA ASN A 37 11.85 -13.03 0.81
C ASN A 37 10.40 -13.43 1.17
N THR A 38 10.18 -14.64 1.67
CA THR A 38 8.83 -15.18 1.91
C THR A 38 7.98 -14.34 2.86
N VAL A 39 8.57 -13.77 3.92
CA VAL A 39 7.85 -12.92 4.89
C VAL A 39 7.35 -11.65 4.20
N ASP A 40 8.23 -11.05 3.40
CA ASP A 40 7.97 -9.85 2.62
C ASP A 40 6.95 -10.09 1.51
N LYS A 41 6.90 -11.29 0.92
CA LYS A 41 5.85 -11.66 -0.06
C LYS A 41 4.46 -11.64 0.57
N ASN A 42 4.32 -12.17 1.78
CA ASN A 42 3.03 -12.19 2.48
C ASN A 42 2.58 -10.79 2.87
N LEU A 43 3.51 -9.97 3.38
CA LEU A 43 3.20 -8.57 3.68
C LEU A 43 2.82 -7.80 2.41
N PHE A 44 3.57 -7.98 1.31
CA PHE A 44 3.28 -7.36 0.03
C PHE A 44 1.85 -7.64 -0.45
N THR A 45 1.48 -8.92 -0.53
CA THR A 45 0.15 -9.32 -1.02
C THR A 45 -0.96 -8.81 -0.12
N GLU A 46 -0.78 -8.87 1.20
CA GLU A 46 -1.72 -8.36 2.19
C GLU A 46 -1.93 -6.85 2.05
N LEU A 47 -0.86 -6.07 1.89
CA LEU A 47 -0.95 -4.62 1.69
C LEU A 47 -1.70 -4.27 0.41
N VAL A 48 -1.36 -4.93 -0.72
CA VAL A 48 -1.98 -4.63 -2.01
C VAL A 48 -3.47 -5.00 -1.99
N TYR A 49 -3.81 -6.24 -1.64
CA TYR A 49 -5.20 -6.69 -1.66
C TYR A 49 -6.03 -5.99 -0.59
N GLY A 50 -5.49 -5.87 0.62
CA GLY A 50 -6.16 -5.24 1.76
C GLY A 50 -6.54 -3.80 1.49
N THR A 51 -5.58 -3.01 1.01
CA THR A 51 -5.79 -1.59 0.70
C THR A 51 -6.83 -1.41 -0.42
N ILE A 52 -6.71 -2.18 -1.52
CA ILE A 52 -7.65 -2.08 -2.65
C ILE A 52 -9.06 -2.51 -2.23
N LYS A 53 -9.18 -3.63 -1.49
CA LYS A 53 -10.48 -4.16 -1.03
C LYS A 53 -11.20 -3.19 -0.10
N ARG A 54 -10.46 -2.45 0.73
CA ARG A 54 -11.02 -1.50 1.71
C ARG A 54 -11.00 -0.05 1.24
N LYS A 55 -10.63 0.26 0.00
CA LYS A 55 -10.38 1.64 -0.48
C LYS A 55 -11.48 2.63 -0.13
N TYR A 56 -12.76 2.26 -0.23
CA TYR A 56 -13.87 3.17 0.07
C TYR A 56 -14.02 3.44 1.58
N THR A 57 -13.81 2.42 2.42
CA THR A 57 -13.78 2.60 3.88
C THR A 57 -12.60 3.47 4.29
N LEU A 58 -11.41 3.21 3.72
CA LEU A 58 -10.20 3.98 3.99
C LEU A 58 -10.37 5.43 3.52
N ASP A 59 -10.97 5.66 2.34
CA ASP A 59 -11.23 7.00 1.84
C ASP A 59 -12.24 7.76 2.71
N TYR A 60 -13.30 7.11 3.14
CA TYR A 60 -14.28 7.68 4.07
C TYR A 60 -13.62 8.11 5.39
N LEU A 61 -12.79 7.25 5.98
CA LEU A 61 -12.06 7.54 7.22
C LEU A 61 -10.99 8.62 7.05
N LEU A 62 -10.36 8.69 5.88
CA LEU A 62 -9.33 9.69 5.58
C LEU A 62 -9.93 11.08 5.31
N LYS A 63 -11.16 11.14 4.80
CA LYS A 63 -11.82 12.37 4.32
C LYS A 63 -11.77 13.55 5.30
N PRO A 64 -12.01 13.40 6.61
CA PRO A 64 -11.98 14.53 7.56
C PRO A 64 -10.60 15.19 7.72
N PHE A 65 -9.52 14.46 7.41
CA PHE A 65 -8.14 14.92 7.61
C PHE A 65 -7.55 15.64 6.39
N ILE A 66 -8.17 15.49 5.22
CA ILE A 66 -7.68 16.07 3.97
C ILE A 66 -8.43 17.37 3.66
N LYS A 67 -7.79 18.51 3.93
CA LYS A 67 -8.35 19.86 3.71
C LYS A 67 -8.05 20.42 2.32
N THR A 68 -7.12 19.83 1.59
CA THR A 68 -6.66 20.31 0.29
C THR A 68 -6.62 19.18 -0.73
N LYS A 69 -6.52 19.53 -2.02
CA LYS A 69 -6.33 18.53 -3.06
C LYS A 69 -4.91 17.93 -2.94
N ILE A 70 -4.84 16.60 -2.86
CA ILE A 70 -3.59 15.85 -2.82
C ILE A 70 -3.39 15.05 -4.11
N LYS A 71 -2.14 14.72 -4.43
CA LYS A 71 -1.81 13.82 -5.56
C LYS A 71 -2.38 12.42 -5.31
N SER A 72 -2.77 11.72 -6.38
CA SER A 72 -3.38 10.39 -6.28
C SER A 72 -2.50 9.38 -5.53
N TRP A 73 -1.20 9.36 -5.81
CA TRP A 73 -0.26 8.46 -5.13
C TRP A 73 -0.14 8.75 -3.64
N VAL A 74 -0.22 10.02 -3.23
CA VAL A 74 -0.23 10.42 -1.79
C VAL A 74 -1.48 9.89 -1.12
N ARG A 75 -2.64 9.98 -1.77
CA ARG A 75 -3.89 9.40 -1.25
C ARG A 75 -3.78 7.89 -1.08
N GLN A 76 -3.17 7.20 -2.03
CA GLN A 76 -2.96 5.75 -1.99
C GLN A 76 -1.98 5.33 -0.89
N LEU A 77 -0.90 6.09 -0.70
CA LEU A 77 0.01 5.91 0.42
C LEU A 77 -0.73 6.06 1.75
N LEU A 78 -1.54 7.10 1.91
CA LEU A 78 -2.35 7.31 3.12
C LEU A 78 -3.37 6.19 3.34
N TRP A 79 -4.01 5.67 2.29
CA TRP A 79 -4.87 4.49 2.41
C TRP A 79 -4.09 3.27 2.87
N MET A 80 -2.92 3.00 2.30
CA MET A 80 -2.07 1.86 2.69
C MET A 80 -1.58 1.99 4.13
N SER A 81 -1.19 3.19 4.57
CA SER A 81 -0.80 3.46 5.96
C SER A 81 -1.96 3.28 6.92
N LEU A 82 -3.15 3.77 6.55
CA LEU A 82 -4.36 3.60 7.35
C LEU A 82 -4.81 2.13 7.40
N TYR A 83 -4.62 1.37 6.31
CA TYR A 83 -4.89 -0.06 6.29
C TYR A 83 -4.00 -0.81 7.29
N GLN A 84 -2.69 -0.54 7.27
CA GLN A 84 -1.75 -1.11 8.23
C GLN A 84 -2.18 -0.79 9.67
N TYR A 85 -2.54 0.46 9.94
CA TYR A 85 -2.93 0.93 11.28
C TYR A 85 -4.22 0.26 11.79
N LEU A 86 -5.21 0.07 10.92
CA LEU A 86 -6.53 -0.43 11.32
C LEU A 86 -6.64 -1.95 11.32
N TYR A 87 -5.84 -2.65 10.52
CA TYR A 87 -6.06 -4.08 10.24
C TYR A 87 -4.84 -4.97 10.47
N LEU A 88 -3.63 -4.42 10.67
CA LEU A 88 -2.41 -5.22 10.87
C LEU A 88 -1.84 -5.05 12.28
N ASP A 89 -2.37 -5.82 13.23
CA ASP A 89 -2.05 -5.77 14.66
C ASP A 89 -0.56 -5.95 15.00
N LYS A 90 0.21 -6.59 14.11
CA LYS A 90 1.64 -6.88 14.31
C LYS A 90 2.56 -5.74 13.89
N ILE A 91 2.06 -4.69 13.25
CA ILE A 91 2.88 -3.58 12.75
C ILE A 91 2.80 -2.41 13.74
N PRO A 92 3.91 -2.02 14.40
CA PRO A 92 3.91 -0.89 15.32
C PRO A 92 3.58 0.44 14.62
N ASN A 93 2.80 1.30 15.28
CA ASN A 93 2.39 2.60 14.73
C ASN A 93 3.57 3.46 14.25
N HIS A 94 4.69 3.48 14.99
CA HIS A 94 5.87 4.26 14.61
C HIS A 94 6.50 3.75 13.31
N ALA A 95 6.48 2.44 13.05
CA ALA A 95 7.02 1.86 11.83
C ALA A 95 6.17 2.22 10.60
N ILE A 96 4.84 2.27 10.77
CA ILE A 96 3.92 2.72 9.71
C ILE A 96 4.23 4.16 9.30
N ILE A 97 4.42 5.05 10.29
CA ILE A 97 4.69 6.45 10.05
C ILE A 97 6.06 6.64 9.41
N HIS A 98 7.11 6.02 9.96
CA HIS A 98 8.47 6.11 9.45
C HIS A 98 8.55 5.72 7.97
N GLU A 99 8.01 4.55 7.64
CA GLU A 99 8.02 4.04 6.26
C GLU A 99 7.19 4.90 5.31
N ALA A 100 6.09 5.48 5.78
CA ALA A 100 5.30 6.37 4.95
C ALA A 100 6.00 7.71 4.68
N VAL A 101 6.95 8.13 5.53
CA VAL A 101 7.77 9.33 5.31
C VAL A 101 8.96 9.05 4.39
N ASP A 102 9.50 7.83 4.44
CA ASP A 102 10.64 7.44 3.59
C ASP A 102 10.28 7.18 2.12
N ILE A 103 9.01 6.90 1.83
CA ILE A 103 8.47 6.70 0.46
C ILE A 103 8.15 8.03 -0.21
#